data_AF-A0A8R1DPK1-F1
#
_entry.id   AF-A0A8R1DPK1-F1
#
_cell.length_a   1.000
_cell.length_b   1.000
_cell.length_c   1.000
_cell.angle_alpha   90.00
_cell.angle_beta   90.00
_cell.angle_gamma   90.00
#
_symmetry.space_group_name_H-M   'P 1'
#
loop_
_entity.id
_entity.type
_entity.pdbx_description
1 polymer ?
#
loop_
_entity_poly.entity_id
_entity_poly.type
_entity_poly.pdbx_seq_one_letter_code
_entity_poly.pdbx_strand_id
1 'polypeptide(L)'
;MSFAFKTMFLVLSIVLSNCDASTYKKMSIMWGYPEVTTSQPANTSLSWDQCLLQCYQEDSCVLAHQTSFGCNLYRFNSISSARNPSPPYREDKIAFKTMISTNACPVTPFNNTSTYSYQNGDRVVYSTTLTYSVGSNNDSIITFNYATLQCPIGSKVFPRGTLWVCLSVKYFGNDAYCANYSMASALCKKNGGTLTGPMNTEEYNYFKNVSPSVSKIAPYSVENIRIWLDGNSVNKARVWVMEDSTHNGDKAYPYSADNPNSDVPGCALYFYEFPNPVVDDFYNYNSFLSYGGYCWRGAACRLDIKIV
;
A
#
# COMPACT_ATOMS: atom_id res chain seq x y z
N MET A 1 -59.61 -13.25 -11.48
CA MET A 1 -58.78 -12.47 -10.55
C MET A 1 -57.55 -13.29 -10.22
N SER A 2 -56.41 -13.01 -10.86
CA SER A 2 -55.15 -13.71 -10.63
C SER A 2 -54.23 -12.76 -9.86
N PHE A 3 -53.85 -13.13 -8.63
CA PHE A 3 -52.91 -12.38 -7.80
C PHE A 3 -51.49 -12.76 -8.21
N ALA A 4 -50.79 -11.84 -8.88
CA ALA A 4 -49.36 -11.98 -9.15
C ALA A 4 -48.56 -11.56 -7.90
N PHE A 5 -47.95 -12.53 -7.23
CA PHE A 5 -46.92 -12.30 -6.23
C PHE A 5 -45.66 -11.74 -6.93
N LYS A 6 -45.33 -10.47 -6.68
CA LYS A 6 -44.04 -9.90 -7.10
C LYS A 6 -42.96 -10.36 -6.12
N THR A 7 -42.09 -11.26 -6.58
CA THR A 7 -40.87 -11.65 -5.88
C THR A 7 -39.94 -10.45 -5.81
N MET A 8 -39.77 -9.88 -4.62
CA MET A 8 -38.82 -8.82 -4.31
C MET A 8 -37.41 -9.43 -4.25
N PHE A 9 -36.60 -9.17 -5.27
CA PHE A 9 -35.16 -9.49 -5.23
C PHE A 9 -34.47 -8.53 -4.27
N LEU A 10 -34.15 -9.02 -3.06
CA LEU A 10 -33.26 -8.35 -2.13
C LEU A 10 -31.83 -8.54 -2.61
N VAL A 11 -31.24 -7.53 -3.26
CA VAL A 11 -29.80 -7.52 -3.57
C VAL A 11 -29.07 -7.23 -2.26
N LEU A 12 -28.63 -8.30 -1.61
CA LEU A 12 -27.77 -8.24 -0.43
C LEU A 12 -26.36 -7.82 -0.87
N SER A 13 -26.12 -6.50 -0.95
CA SER A 13 -24.76 -5.96 -1.13
C SER A 13 -23.96 -6.18 0.16
N ILE A 14 -23.17 -7.25 0.19
CA ILE A 14 -22.20 -7.50 1.26
C ILE A 14 -21.05 -6.51 1.05
N VAL A 15 -21.10 -5.38 1.76
CA VAL A 15 -19.96 -4.48 1.88
C VAL A 15 -19.09 -4.99 3.02
N LEU A 16 -18.03 -5.73 2.68
CA LEU A 16 -16.92 -5.97 3.62
C LEU A 16 -16.13 -4.67 3.74
N SER A 17 -16.61 -3.74 4.56
CA SER A 17 -15.84 -2.56 4.96
C SER A 17 -15.07 -2.89 6.23
N ASN A 18 -13.79 -3.25 6.07
CA ASN A 18 -12.83 -3.02 7.15
C ASN A 18 -12.72 -1.49 7.30
N CYS A 19 -13.18 -0.98 8.44
CA CYS A 19 -13.02 0.43 8.79
C CYS A 19 -11.54 0.71 9.04
N ASP A 20 -10.88 1.30 8.05
CA ASP A 20 -9.63 2.04 8.26
C ASP A 20 -9.91 3.53 8.04
N ALA A 21 -9.17 4.39 8.75
CA ALA A 21 -9.50 5.80 9.00
C ALA A 21 -10.04 6.54 7.75
N SER A 22 -11.27 7.06 7.88
CA SER A 22 -12.19 7.51 6.83
C SER A 22 -11.59 8.46 5.78
N THR A 23 -11.10 7.90 4.68
CA THR A 23 -10.85 8.63 3.42
C THR A 23 -11.58 7.91 2.28
N TYR A 24 -12.55 8.58 1.67
CA TYR A 24 -13.35 8.01 0.59
C TYR A 24 -12.82 8.49 -0.77
N LYS A 25 -12.45 7.56 -1.65
CA LYS A 25 -12.21 7.84 -3.07
C LYS A 25 -13.56 8.21 -3.71
N LYS A 26 -13.66 9.40 -4.30
CA LYS A 26 -14.88 9.92 -4.93
C LYS A 26 -14.57 10.60 -6.26
N MET A 27 -15.58 10.70 -7.11
CA MET A 27 -15.57 11.60 -8.27
C MET A 27 -16.25 12.91 -7.88
N SER A 28 -15.54 14.02 -7.92
CA SER A 28 -16.12 15.35 -7.73
C SER A 28 -16.49 15.93 -9.09
N ILE A 29 -17.74 16.38 -9.25
CA ILE A 29 -18.27 16.94 -10.50
C ILE A 29 -18.38 18.45 -10.36
N MET A 30 -17.95 19.19 -11.38
CA MET A 30 -18.09 20.65 -11.44
C MET A 30 -18.15 21.15 -12.87
N TRP A 31 -18.59 22.40 -13.03
CA TRP A 31 -18.38 23.12 -14.28
C TRP A 31 -16.90 23.39 -14.48
N GLY A 32 -16.43 23.30 -15.71
CA GLY A 32 -15.03 23.52 -16.05
C GLY A 32 -14.58 22.72 -17.25
N TYR A 33 -13.32 22.93 -17.60
CA TYR A 33 -12.69 22.28 -18.75
C TYR A 33 -11.22 21.94 -18.45
N PRO A 34 -10.66 20.91 -19.11
CA PRO A 34 -9.21 20.65 -19.11
C PRO A 34 -8.45 21.85 -19.67
N GLU A 35 -7.47 22.34 -18.93
CA GLU A 35 -6.73 23.55 -19.32
C GLU A 35 -5.38 23.20 -19.95
N VAL A 36 -4.53 22.49 -19.21
CA VAL A 36 -3.21 22.06 -19.69
C VAL A 36 -3.21 20.55 -19.78
N THR A 37 -3.06 20.02 -21.00
CA THR A 37 -2.94 18.58 -21.28
C THR A 37 -1.52 18.25 -21.71
N THR A 38 -1.02 17.10 -21.27
CA THR A 38 0.33 16.60 -21.61
C THR A 38 0.27 15.53 -22.69
N SER A 39 -0.89 14.88 -22.86
CA SER A 39 -1.15 13.92 -23.93
C SER A 39 -2.62 13.95 -24.36
N GLN A 40 -2.92 13.29 -25.48
CA GLN A 40 -4.30 13.17 -25.95
C GLN A 40 -5.15 12.35 -24.98
N PRO A 41 -6.38 12.78 -24.66
CA PRO A 41 -7.30 11.98 -23.86
C PRO A 41 -7.80 10.77 -24.64
N ALA A 42 -8.32 9.78 -23.92
CA ALA A 42 -9.11 8.72 -24.53
C ALA A 42 -10.52 9.24 -24.79
N ASN A 43 -10.86 9.42 -26.07
CA ASN A 43 -12.19 9.83 -26.50
C ASN A 43 -13.11 8.61 -26.50
N THR A 44 -14.28 8.74 -25.89
CA THR A 44 -15.29 7.69 -25.85
C THR A 44 -16.66 8.26 -26.22
N SER A 45 -17.48 7.45 -26.89
CA SER A 45 -18.87 7.79 -27.21
C SER A 45 -19.84 7.37 -26.10
N LEU A 46 -19.35 7.20 -24.87
CA LEU A 46 -20.14 6.77 -23.72
C LEU A 46 -21.01 7.91 -23.20
N SER A 47 -22.10 7.57 -22.51
CA SER A 47 -22.87 8.56 -21.77
C SER A 47 -22.05 9.15 -20.62
N TRP A 48 -22.42 10.34 -20.15
CA TRP A 48 -21.71 10.99 -19.05
C TRP A 48 -21.62 10.09 -17.80
N ASP A 49 -22.71 9.43 -17.41
CA ASP A 49 -22.72 8.54 -16.25
C ASP A 49 -21.82 7.30 -16.45
N GLN A 50 -21.79 6.75 -17.68
CA GLN A 50 -20.88 5.66 -18.03
C GLN A 50 -19.42 6.10 -17.98
N CYS A 51 -19.11 7.32 -18.43
CA CYS A 51 -17.79 7.91 -18.34
C CYS A 51 -17.32 8.10 -16.91
N LEU A 52 -18.21 8.60 -16.04
CA LEU A 52 -17.92 8.76 -14.62
C LEU A 52 -17.63 7.41 -13.97
N LEU A 53 -18.47 6.41 -14.25
CA LEU A 53 -18.27 5.07 -13.73
C LEU A 53 -16.96 4.45 -14.22
N GLN A 54 -16.68 4.54 -15.52
CA GLN A 54 -15.44 4.04 -16.09
C GLN A 54 -14.23 4.74 -15.49
N CYS A 55 -14.24 6.06 -15.40
CA CYS A 55 -13.13 6.79 -14.80
C CYS A 55 -12.95 6.41 -13.33
N TYR A 56 -14.04 6.32 -12.57
CA TYR A 56 -14.00 5.93 -11.16
C TYR A 56 -13.37 4.55 -10.93
N GLN A 57 -13.73 3.58 -11.78
CA GLN A 57 -13.24 2.20 -11.72
C GLN A 57 -11.81 2.04 -12.24
N GLU A 58 -11.44 2.76 -13.29
CA GLU A 58 -10.12 2.66 -13.90
C GLU A 58 -9.10 3.43 -13.04
N ASP A 59 -8.27 2.75 -12.26
CA ASP A 59 -7.35 3.40 -11.30
C ASP A 59 -6.49 4.52 -11.92
N SER A 60 -6.06 4.34 -13.16
CA SER A 60 -5.25 5.33 -13.88
C SER A 60 -6.01 6.59 -14.29
N CYS A 61 -7.34 6.55 -14.43
CA CYS A 61 -8.12 7.73 -14.81
C CYS A 61 -8.14 8.76 -13.68
N VAL A 62 -7.88 10.02 -14.00
CA VAL A 62 -7.80 11.13 -13.03
C VAL A 62 -8.91 12.16 -13.25
N LEU A 63 -9.36 12.33 -14.49
CA LEU A 63 -10.40 13.29 -14.86
C LEU A 63 -11.22 12.78 -16.05
N ALA A 64 -12.54 12.99 -16.01
CA ALA A 64 -13.46 12.86 -17.12
C ALA A 64 -13.96 14.25 -17.52
N HIS A 65 -14.08 14.50 -18.82
CA HIS A 65 -14.60 15.76 -19.37
C HIS A 65 -15.76 15.47 -20.31
N GLN A 66 -16.92 16.08 -20.05
CA GLN A 66 -18.10 15.95 -20.88
C GLN A 66 -17.89 16.67 -22.22
N THR A 67 -18.28 16.02 -23.31
CA THR A 67 -18.24 16.60 -24.65
C THR A 67 -19.61 16.47 -25.32
N SER A 68 -19.80 17.10 -26.48
CA SER A 68 -21.06 17.02 -27.23
C SER A 68 -21.39 15.61 -27.75
N PHE A 69 -20.39 14.73 -27.89
CA PHE A 69 -20.55 13.39 -28.50
C PHE A 69 -20.22 12.24 -27.53
N GLY A 70 -19.99 12.54 -26.25
CA GLY A 70 -19.58 11.56 -25.24
C GLY A 70 -18.69 12.20 -24.19
N CYS A 71 -17.53 11.61 -23.92
CA CYS A 71 -16.56 12.20 -22.99
C CYS A 71 -15.10 11.87 -23.34
N ASN A 72 -14.22 12.69 -22.76
CA ASN A 72 -12.78 12.49 -22.78
C ASN A 72 -12.33 11.99 -21.41
N LEU A 73 -11.57 10.90 -21.38
CA LEU A 73 -10.95 10.36 -20.17
C LEU A 73 -9.45 10.71 -20.16
N TYR A 74 -9.03 11.36 -19.09
CA TYR A 74 -7.65 11.72 -18.82
C TYR A 74 -7.08 10.75 -17.80
N ARG A 75 -5.94 10.15 -18.13
CA ARG A 75 -5.23 9.18 -17.30
C ARG A 75 -4.07 9.83 -16.56
N PHE A 76 -3.40 9.04 -15.73
CA PHE A 76 -2.22 9.45 -15.00
C PHE A 76 -1.22 10.11 -15.94
N ASN A 77 -0.75 11.30 -15.56
CA ASN A 77 0.20 12.09 -16.34
C ASN A 77 -0.28 12.54 -17.74
N SER A 78 -1.60 12.57 -18.01
CA SER A 78 -2.15 13.11 -19.28
C SER A 78 -2.72 14.54 -19.17
N ILE A 79 -2.82 15.10 -17.96
CA ILE A 79 -3.37 16.44 -17.70
C ILE A 79 -2.63 17.10 -16.54
N SER A 80 -2.28 18.37 -16.64
CA SER A 80 -1.59 19.10 -15.56
C SER A 80 -2.52 20.05 -14.81
N SER A 81 -3.53 20.61 -15.49
CA SER A 81 -4.53 21.45 -14.83
C SER A 81 -5.90 21.40 -15.47
N ALA A 82 -6.92 21.69 -14.67
CA ALA A 82 -8.29 21.95 -15.10
C ALA A 82 -8.79 23.25 -14.47
N ARG A 83 -9.67 23.95 -15.17
CA ARG A 83 -10.15 25.28 -14.81
C ARG A 83 -11.67 25.28 -14.68
N ASN A 84 -12.16 25.81 -13.56
CA ASN A 84 -13.56 26.15 -13.35
C ASN A 84 -13.72 27.68 -13.39
N PRO A 85 -14.27 28.23 -14.48
CA PRO A 85 -14.38 29.66 -14.65
C PRO A 85 -15.43 30.29 -13.74
N SER A 86 -15.17 31.52 -13.28
CA SER A 86 -16.13 32.33 -12.51
C SER A 86 -16.55 33.56 -13.31
N PRO A 87 -17.86 33.81 -13.58
CA PRO A 87 -19.03 32.91 -13.62
C PRO A 87 -18.92 31.79 -14.67
N PRO A 88 -19.78 30.73 -14.63
CA PRO A 88 -19.68 29.62 -15.57
C PRO A 88 -20.06 30.07 -16.99
N TYR A 89 -19.05 30.40 -17.80
CA TYR A 89 -19.24 30.86 -19.18
C TYR A 89 -19.43 29.70 -20.18
N ARG A 90 -19.13 28.47 -19.78
CA ARG A 90 -19.22 27.26 -20.61
C ARG A 90 -20.06 26.20 -19.91
N GLU A 91 -20.85 25.48 -20.69
CA GLU A 91 -21.61 24.30 -20.23
C GLU A 91 -20.72 23.04 -20.11
N ASP A 92 -19.40 23.22 -20.12
CA ASP A 92 -18.46 22.11 -20.00
C ASP A 92 -18.46 21.60 -18.55
N LYS A 93 -18.61 20.28 -18.40
CA LYS A 93 -18.50 19.61 -17.10
C LYS A 93 -17.24 18.77 -17.06
N ILE A 94 -16.56 18.85 -15.93
CA ILE A 94 -15.48 17.93 -15.59
C ILE A 94 -15.85 17.16 -14.33
N ALA A 95 -15.25 15.99 -14.21
CA ALA A 95 -15.26 15.25 -12.97
C ALA A 95 -13.88 14.67 -12.72
N PHE A 96 -13.36 14.81 -11.50
CA PHE A 96 -12.02 14.35 -11.16
C PHE A 96 -12.02 13.52 -9.88
N LYS A 97 -11.05 12.61 -9.79
CA LYS A 97 -10.88 11.76 -8.60
C LYS A 97 -10.28 12.54 -7.45
N THR A 98 -10.87 12.42 -6.28
CA THR A 98 -10.37 13.06 -5.07
C THR A 98 -10.63 12.17 -3.84
N MET A 99 -9.82 12.36 -2.81
CA MET A 99 -10.02 11.75 -1.50
C MET A 99 -10.65 12.79 -0.58
N ILE A 100 -11.79 12.43 0.03
CA ILE A 100 -12.48 13.29 0.99
C ILE A 100 -12.59 12.58 2.34
N SER A 101 -12.45 13.36 3.42
CA SER A 101 -12.51 12.86 4.80
C SER A 101 -13.93 12.60 5.29
N THR A 102 -14.94 13.12 4.59
CA THR A 102 -16.36 12.97 4.92
C THR A 102 -17.12 12.47 3.69
N ASN A 103 -18.35 11.98 3.89
CA ASN A 103 -19.21 11.57 2.77
C ASN A 103 -19.91 12.77 2.08
N ALA A 104 -19.57 14.01 2.46
CA ALA A 104 -20.11 15.23 1.86
C ALA A 104 -19.10 15.82 0.88
N CYS A 105 -19.56 16.20 -0.33
CA CYS A 105 -18.71 16.88 -1.29
C CYS A 105 -18.35 18.28 -0.78
N PRO A 106 -17.08 18.71 -0.84
CA PRO A 106 -16.69 20.06 -0.48
C PRO A 106 -17.44 21.07 -1.35
N VAL A 107 -17.93 22.14 -0.73
CA VAL A 107 -18.43 23.30 -1.47
C VAL A 107 -17.21 24.09 -1.95
N THR A 108 -17.20 24.48 -3.22
CA THR A 108 -16.13 25.28 -3.81
C THR A 108 -15.89 26.57 -3.01
N PRO A 109 -14.62 26.99 -2.81
CA PRO A 109 -13.39 26.37 -3.31
C PRO A 109 -12.95 25.12 -2.52
N PHE A 110 -12.32 24.18 -3.22
CA PHE A 110 -11.70 23.01 -2.60
C PHE A 110 -10.45 23.47 -1.83
N ASN A 111 -10.54 23.56 -0.50
CA ASN A 111 -9.45 24.14 0.29
C ASN A 111 -8.36 23.14 0.70
N ASN A 112 -8.60 21.84 0.50
CA ASN A 112 -7.72 20.80 1.01
C ASN A 112 -7.07 20.02 -0.13
N THR A 113 -5.74 19.94 -0.10
CA THR A 113 -4.95 19.04 -0.94
C THR A 113 -5.48 17.61 -0.80
N SER A 114 -5.63 16.91 -1.92
CA SER A 114 -6.04 15.51 -1.95
C SER A 114 -4.97 14.68 -2.65
N THR A 115 -4.53 13.59 -2.01
CA THR A 115 -3.62 12.63 -2.65
C THR A 115 -4.30 11.27 -2.71
N TYR A 116 -4.30 10.65 -3.88
CA TYR A 116 -4.66 9.24 -4.03
C TYR A 116 -3.60 8.53 -4.86
N SER A 117 -3.53 7.23 -4.69
CA SER A 117 -2.50 6.41 -5.32
C SER A 117 -3.03 5.02 -5.62
N TYR A 118 -2.48 4.39 -6.64
CA TYR A 118 -2.79 3.01 -7.00
C TYR A 118 -1.52 2.24 -7.33
N GLN A 119 -1.54 0.96 -7.01
CA GLN A 119 -0.46 0.03 -7.32
C GLN A 119 -0.63 -0.53 -8.74
N ASN A 120 0.48 -0.65 -9.46
CA ASN A 120 0.54 -1.37 -10.74
C ASN A 120 1.63 -2.44 -10.66
N GLY A 121 1.22 -3.70 -10.72
CA GLY A 121 2.10 -4.84 -10.51
C GLY A 121 2.73 -4.86 -9.11
N ASP A 122 3.82 -5.61 -8.94
CA ASP A 122 4.39 -5.84 -7.61
C ASP A 122 5.27 -4.69 -7.10
N ARG A 123 5.68 -3.73 -7.94
CA ARG A 123 6.79 -2.83 -7.60
C ARG A 123 6.52 -1.35 -7.79
N VAL A 124 5.42 -0.96 -8.41
CA VAL A 124 5.17 0.44 -8.81
C VAL A 124 3.88 0.93 -8.19
N VAL A 125 3.92 2.14 -7.65
CA VAL A 125 2.74 2.89 -7.20
C VAL A 125 2.73 4.22 -7.93
N TYR A 126 1.57 4.58 -8.47
CA TYR A 126 1.33 5.88 -9.09
C TYR A 126 0.54 6.74 -8.11
N SER A 127 1.03 7.95 -7.83
CA SER A 127 0.41 8.89 -6.90
C SER A 127 0.02 10.17 -7.62
N THR A 128 -1.23 10.61 -7.42
CA THR A 128 -1.75 11.88 -7.93
C THR A 128 -2.13 12.75 -6.75
N THR A 129 -1.50 13.93 -6.66
CA THR A 129 -1.79 14.96 -5.66
C THR A 129 -2.46 16.14 -6.35
N LEU A 130 -3.71 16.41 -5.96
CA LEU A 130 -4.48 17.57 -6.37
C LEU A 130 -4.23 18.74 -5.45
N THR A 131 -3.82 19.86 -6.02
CA THR A 131 -3.79 21.15 -5.33
C THR A 131 -4.75 22.12 -6.00
N TYR A 132 -5.23 23.09 -5.22
CA TYR A 132 -6.26 24.01 -5.63
C TYR A 132 -5.76 25.45 -5.44
N SER A 133 -6.05 26.31 -6.42
CA SER A 133 -5.68 27.72 -6.39
C SER A 133 -6.74 28.57 -7.09
N VAL A 134 -6.65 29.88 -6.93
CA VAL A 134 -7.52 30.85 -7.59
C VAL A 134 -6.69 31.67 -8.59
N GLY A 135 -7.14 31.72 -9.84
CA GLY A 135 -6.51 32.49 -10.90
C GLY A 135 -6.85 33.98 -10.85
N SER A 136 -6.20 34.78 -11.71
CA SER A 136 -6.39 36.25 -11.77
C SER A 136 -7.83 36.69 -12.04
N ASN A 137 -8.62 35.85 -12.71
CA ASN A 137 -10.02 36.12 -13.04
C ASN A 137 -11.01 35.53 -12.02
N ASN A 138 -10.54 35.17 -10.83
CA ASN A 138 -11.32 34.46 -9.80
C ASN A 138 -11.77 33.04 -10.20
N ASP A 139 -11.18 32.49 -11.25
CA ASP A 139 -11.37 31.09 -11.65
C ASP A 139 -10.74 30.14 -10.63
N SER A 140 -11.40 29.02 -10.33
CA SER A 140 -10.76 27.96 -9.56
C SER A 140 -9.90 27.08 -10.48
N ILE A 141 -8.66 26.83 -10.09
CA ILE A 141 -7.70 26.01 -10.83
C ILE A 141 -7.38 24.77 -10.00
N ILE A 142 -7.54 23.60 -10.62
CA ILE A 142 -7.11 22.30 -10.08
C ILE A 142 -5.80 21.95 -10.76
N THR A 143 -4.76 21.70 -9.98
CA THR A 143 -3.46 21.24 -10.49
C THR A 143 -3.25 19.78 -10.13
N PHE A 144 -2.86 18.97 -11.11
CA PHE A 144 -2.58 17.56 -10.97
C PHE A 144 -1.06 17.36 -10.90
N ASN A 145 -0.57 16.96 -9.73
CA ASN A 145 0.84 16.65 -9.52
C ASN A 145 1.01 15.13 -9.48
N TYR A 146 1.99 14.62 -10.19
CA TYR A 146 2.20 13.19 -10.34
C TYR A 146 3.53 12.76 -9.74
N ALA A 147 3.52 11.61 -9.07
CA ALA A 147 4.73 10.92 -8.67
C ALA A 147 4.60 9.43 -9.00
N THR A 148 5.67 8.85 -9.53
CA THR A 148 5.81 7.40 -9.63
C THR A 148 6.74 6.95 -8.51
N LEU A 149 6.26 6.03 -7.70
CA LEU A 149 7.00 5.43 -6.61
C LEU A 149 7.38 4.00 -7.00
N GLN A 150 8.63 3.62 -6.81
CA GLN A 150 9.12 2.31 -7.19
C GLN A 150 9.90 1.64 -6.07
N CYS A 151 9.54 0.38 -5.82
CA CYS A 151 10.23 -0.48 -4.88
C CYS A 151 11.54 -1.02 -5.46
N PRO A 152 12.60 -1.18 -4.62
CA PRO A 152 13.83 -1.84 -5.01
C PRO A 152 13.61 -3.21 -5.66
N ILE A 153 14.55 -3.63 -6.52
CA ILE A 153 14.49 -4.97 -7.15
C ILE A 153 14.48 -6.06 -6.06
N GLY A 154 13.64 -7.07 -6.25
CA GLY A 154 13.48 -8.18 -5.29
C GLY A 154 12.64 -7.83 -4.05
N SER A 155 11.90 -6.73 -4.09
CA SER A 155 10.88 -6.38 -3.09
C SER A 155 9.51 -6.19 -3.73
N LYS A 156 8.46 -6.19 -2.92
CA LYS A 156 7.07 -6.02 -3.34
C LYS A 156 6.37 -4.91 -2.55
N VAL A 157 5.55 -4.12 -3.22
CA VAL A 157 4.72 -3.05 -2.63
C VAL A 157 3.57 -3.69 -1.84
N PHE A 158 3.36 -3.20 -0.62
CA PHE A 158 2.17 -3.43 0.18
C PHE A 158 1.60 -2.11 0.74
N PRO A 159 0.27 -1.97 0.86
CA PRO A 159 -0.35 -0.87 1.58
C PRO A 159 -0.37 -1.14 3.09
N ARG A 160 0.05 -0.14 3.88
CA ARG A 160 -0.08 -0.09 5.35
C ARG A 160 -0.79 1.19 5.76
N GLY A 161 -2.12 1.14 5.82
CA GLY A 161 -2.96 2.33 5.98
C GLY A 161 -2.78 3.29 4.79
N THR A 162 -2.35 4.53 5.04
CA THR A 162 -2.07 5.53 3.98
C THR A 162 -0.66 5.46 3.41
N LEU A 163 0.19 4.56 3.94
CA LEU A 163 1.58 4.40 3.51
C LEU A 163 1.73 3.22 2.55
N TRP A 164 2.61 3.37 1.56
CA TRP A 164 3.09 2.27 0.74
C TRP A 164 4.47 1.87 1.20
N VAL A 165 4.69 0.57 1.41
CA VAL A 165 5.96 0.03 1.88
C VAL A 165 6.48 -1.04 0.92
N CYS A 166 7.80 -1.18 0.85
CA CYS A 166 8.44 -2.23 0.07
C CYS A 166 8.90 -3.34 1.01
N LEU A 167 8.34 -4.54 0.87
CA LEU A 167 8.73 -5.69 1.71
C LEU A 167 9.63 -6.63 0.92
N SER A 168 10.61 -7.22 1.61
CA SER A 168 11.56 -8.16 1.02
C SER A 168 12.17 -9.04 2.11
N VAL A 169 12.58 -10.26 1.75
CA VAL A 169 13.48 -11.05 2.58
C VAL A 169 14.91 -10.80 2.09
N LYS A 170 15.78 -10.33 2.98
CA LYS A 170 17.21 -10.17 2.71
C LYS A 170 17.97 -11.30 3.38
N TYR A 171 18.91 -11.86 2.64
CA TYR A 171 19.71 -12.99 3.07
C TYR A 171 21.13 -12.53 3.41
N PHE A 172 21.73 -13.14 4.42
CA PHE A 172 23.14 -12.89 4.72
C PHE A 172 24.06 -13.39 3.60
N GLY A 173 25.26 -12.81 3.52
CA GLY A 173 26.28 -13.17 2.53
C GLY A 173 27.11 -14.39 2.95
N ASN A 174 28.14 -14.70 2.16
CA ASN A 174 29.04 -15.82 2.45
C ASN A 174 29.93 -15.58 3.68
N ASP A 175 30.21 -14.31 4.01
CA ASP A 175 31.03 -13.94 5.18
C ASP A 175 30.37 -14.33 6.51
N ALA A 176 29.04 -14.44 6.53
CA ALA A 176 28.26 -14.92 7.66
C ALA A 176 26.96 -15.54 7.14
N TYR A 177 26.99 -16.84 6.83
CA TYR A 177 25.86 -17.51 6.17
C TYR A 177 24.57 -17.50 7.01
N CYS A 178 24.73 -17.67 8.33
CA CYS A 178 23.70 -17.47 9.34
C CYS A 178 24.19 -16.39 10.31
N ALA A 179 23.29 -15.54 10.79
CA ALA A 179 23.69 -14.43 11.65
C ALA A 179 22.66 -14.09 12.71
N ASN A 180 23.10 -13.33 13.72
CA ASN A 180 22.24 -12.87 14.81
C ASN A 180 21.34 -11.69 14.41
N TYR A 181 20.46 -11.30 15.34
CA TYR A 181 19.50 -10.22 15.17
C TYR A 181 20.13 -8.85 14.84
N SER A 182 21.25 -8.49 15.49
CA SER A 182 21.90 -7.20 15.24
C SER A 182 22.41 -7.10 13.80
N MET A 183 22.98 -8.20 13.29
CA MET A 183 23.40 -8.31 11.89
C MET A 183 22.20 -8.31 10.94
N ALA A 184 21.06 -8.87 11.34
CA ALA A 184 19.80 -8.80 10.59
C ALA A 184 19.32 -7.35 10.43
N SER A 185 19.33 -6.58 11.51
CA SER A 185 18.96 -5.16 11.51
C SER A 185 19.92 -4.35 10.64
N ALA A 186 21.22 -4.58 10.79
CA ALA A 186 22.25 -3.96 9.95
C ALA A 186 22.10 -4.33 8.46
N LEU A 187 21.68 -5.56 8.14
CA LEU A 187 21.43 -6.01 6.77
C LEU A 187 20.28 -5.22 6.14
N CYS A 188 19.16 -5.03 6.84
CA CYS A 188 18.05 -4.22 6.32
C CYS A 188 18.46 -2.76 6.13
N LYS A 189 19.18 -2.16 7.10
CA LYS A 189 19.70 -0.78 7.03
C LYS A 189 20.65 -0.57 5.85
N LYS A 190 21.57 -1.51 5.62
CA LYS A 190 22.47 -1.49 4.46
C LYS A 190 21.72 -1.52 3.13
N ASN A 191 20.52 -2.11 3.09
CA ASN A 191 19.66 -2.15 1.92
C ASN A 191 18.68 -0.96 1.83
N GLY A 192 18.86 0.08 2.64
CA GLY A 192 18.00 1.27 2.66
C GLY A 192 16.64 0.96 3.28
N GLY A 193 16.63 0.42 4.50
CA GLY A 193 15.41 -0.03 5.15
C GLY A 193 15.59 -0.32 6.64
N THR A 194 14.61 -1.02 7.20
CA THR A 194 14.57 -1.45 8.60
C THR A 194 14.09 -2.89 8.70
N LEU A 195 14.41 -3.56 9.82
CA LEU A 195 13.83 -4.86 10.15
C LEU A 195 12.32 -4.70 10.33
N THR A 196 11.53 -5.69 9.91
CA THR A 196 10.05 -5.60 9.94
C THR A 196 9.42 -6.98 10.17
N GLY A 197 8.10 -7.01 10.27
CA GLY A 197 7.29 -8.22 10.15
C GLY A 197 5.94 -7.94 9.51
N PRO A 198 5.02 -8.92 9.49
CA PRO A 198 3.74 -8.79 8.81
C PRO A 198 2.77 -7.87 9.57
N MET A 199 2.12 -6.96 8.85
CA MET A 199 0.99 -6.16 9.36
C MET A 199 -0.35 -6.91 9.23
N ASN A 200 -0.46 -7.82 8.27
CA ASN A 200 -1.69 -8.54 7.95
C ASN A 200 -1.38 -9.90 7.29
N THR A 201 -2.43 -10.68 7.02
CA THR A 201 -2.34 -12.01 6.40
C THR A 201 -1.66 -12.01 5.03
N GLU A 202 -1.82 -10.95 4.23
CA GLU A 202 -1.21 -10.86 2.90
C GLU A 202 0.31 -10.71 2.99
N GLU A 203 0.79 -9.81 3.85
CA GLU A 203 2.23 -9.64 4.11
C GLU A 203 2.85 -10.90 4.74
N TYR A 204 2.12 -11.55 5.66
CA TYR A 204 2.56 -12.84 6.22
C TYR A 204 2.74 -13.89 5.13
N ASN A 205 1.74 -14.06 4.26
CA ASN A 205 1.82 -15.01 3.14
C ASN A 205 2.95 -14.66 2.17
N TYR A 206 3.21 -13.37 1.94
CA TYR A 206 4.36 -12.94 1.16
C TYR A 206 5.67 -13.43 1.78
N PHE A 207 5.95 -13.09 3.04
CA PHE A 207 7.18 -13.50 3.71
C PHE A 207 7.32 -15.03 3.78
N LYS A 208 6.24 -15.73 4.10
CA LYS A 208 6.17 -17.19 4.08
C LYS A 208 6.66 -17.78 2.76
N ASN A 209 6.22 -17.21 1.64
CA ASN A 209 6.48 -17.75 0.30
C ASN A 209 7.82 -17.29 -0.29
N VAL A 210 8.31 -16.09 0.03
CA VAL A 210 9.60 -15.61 -0.50
C VAL A 210 10.82 -16.09 0.28
N SER A 211 10.65 -16.42 1.57
CA SER A 211 11.74 -16.87 2.44
C SER A 211 12.45 -18.17 2.02
N PRO A 212 11.76 -19.22 1.50
CA PRO A 212 12.38 -20.51 1.21
C PRO A 212 12.97 -20.63 -0.22
N SER A 213 13.42 -19.54 -0.85
CA SER A 213 14.04 -19.62 -2.18
C SER A 213 15.24 -20.58 -2.17
N VAL A 214 15.13 -21.75 -2.83
CA VAL A 214 16.09 -22.87 -2.74
C VAL A 214 17.54 -22.44 -2.98
N SER A 215 17.77 -21.58 -3.98
CA SER A 215 19.11 -21.05 -4.30
C SER A 215 19.70 -20.15 -3.22
N LYS A 216 18.84 -19.51 -2.40
CA LYS A 216 19.24 -18.60 -1.33
C LYS A 216 19.47 -19.33 -0.01
N ILE A 217 18.84 -20.47 0.20
CA ILE A 217 18.85 -21.20 1.48
C ILE A 217 19.80 -22.41 1.52
N ALA A 218 20.25 -22.92 0.37
CA ALA A 218 21.20 -24.03 0.30
C ALA A 218 22.52 -23.73 1.05
N PRO A 219 23.02 -24.64 1.90
CA PRO A 219 22.71 -26.08 1.92
C PRO A 219 21.58 -26.49 2.87
N TYR A 220 20.89 -25.56 3.53
CA TYR A 220 19.86 -25.90 4.50
C TYR A 220 18.56 -26.30 3.82
N SER A 221 17.85 -27.27 4.41
CA SER A 221 16.46 -27.55 4.06
C SER A 221 15.57 -26.40 4.51
N VAL A 222 14.40 -26.28 3.88
CA VAL A 222 13.40 -25.27 4.22
C VAL A 222 12.99 -25.32 5.70
N GLU A 223 12.90 -26.52 6.28
CA GLU A 223 12.53 -26.72 7.69
C GLU A 223 13.60 -26.20 8.67
N ASN A 224 14.84 -26.03 8.20
CA ASN A 224 15.96 -25.63 9.03
C ASN A 224 16.32 -24.14 8.92
N ILE A 225 15.64 -23.39 8.07
CA ILE A 225 15.86 -21.94 7.97
C ILE A 225 14.98 -21.17 8.94
N ARG A 226 15.53 -20.05 9.42
CA ARG A 226 14.88 -19.06 10.25
C ARG A 226 15.07 -17.68 9.62
N ILE A 227 14.06 -16.82 9.72
CA ILE A 227 14.12 -15.44 9.22
C ILE A 227 13.80 -14.51 10.38
N TRP A 228 14.72 -13.61 10.70
CA TRP A 228 14.51 -12.61 11.73
C TRP A 228 13.39 -11.64 11.34
N LEU A 229 12.56 -11.32 12.32
CA LEU A 229 11.52 -10.29 12.30
C LEU A 229 11.88 -9.21 13.31
N ASP A 230 11.28 -8.03 13.23
CA ASP A 230 11.45 -7.06 14.31
C ASP A 230 10.65 -7.42 15.56
N GLY A 231 11.14 -6.91 16.68
CA GLY A 231 10.65 -7.26 18.00
C GLY A 231 11.77 -7.83 18.84
N ASN A 232 12.21 -7.03 19.82
CA ASN A 232 13.15 -7.42 20.85
C ASN A 232 12.45 -7.44 22.21
N SER A 233 12.61 -8.53 22.96
CA SER A 233 11.96 -8.71 24.24
C SER A 233 12.40 -7.67 25.26
N VAL A 234 11.52 -7.42 26.22
CA VAL A 234 11.81 -6.64 27.43
C VAL A 234 11.56 -7.50 28.66
N ASN A 235 11.62 -6.91 29.86
CA ASN A 235 11.32 -7.59 31.13
C ASN A 235 9.81 -7.90 31.31
N LYS A 236 9.13 -8.37 30.25
CA LYS A 236 7.71 -8.70 30.22
C LYS A 236 7.39 -9.59 29.03
N ALA A 237 6.80 -10.76 29.30
CA ALA A 237 6.39 -11.70 28.27
C ALA A 237 5.46 -11.05 27.24
N ARG A 238 5.67 -11.37 25.96
CA ARG A 238 4.88 -10.88 24.81
C ARG A 238 4.80 -9.35 24.71
N VAL A 239 5.86 -8.67 25.12
CA VAL A 239 6.03 -7.24 24.88
C VAL A 239 7.36 -7.04 24.18
N TRP A 240 7.30 -6.32 23.07
CA TRP A 240 8.40 -6.21 22.12
C TRP A 240 8.68 -4.75 21.80
N VAL A 241 9.97 -4.42 21.70
CA VAL A 241 10.42 -3.18 21.06
C VAL A 241 10.56 -3.45 19.57
N MET A 242 9.70 -2.82 18.79
CA MET A 242 9.64 -2.97 17.33
C MET A 242 10.56 -1.95 16.67
N GLU A 243 11.24 -2.36 15.60
CA GLU A 243 12.09 -1.45 14.80
C GLU A 243 11.28 -0.72 13.73
N ASP A 244 10.21 -1.36 13.24
CA ASP A 244 9.32 -0.80 12.24
C ASP A 244 7.99 -0.37 12.87
N SER A 245 7.78 0.94 12.94
CA SER A 245 6.55 1.52 13.49
C SER A 245 5.34 1.39 12.58
N THR A 246 5.48 0.84 11.37
CA THR A 246 4.42 0.90 10.33
C THR A 246 3.48 -0.31 10.31
N HIS A 247 3.77 -1.41 11.01
CA HIS A 247 2.99 -2.66 10.95
C HIS A 247 2.08 -2.92 12.16
N ASN A 248 1.83 -1.90 13.00
CA ASN A 248 0.99 -2.00 14.19
C ASN A 248 1.50 -2.98 15.26
N GLY A 249 2.81 -3.20 15.33
CA GLY A 249 3.43 -4.07 16.32
C GLY A 249 3.34 -5.53 15.89
N ASP A 250 2.93 -6.40 16.81
CA ASP A 250 2.94 -7.84 16.60
C ASP A 250 1.55 -8.45 16.39
N LYS A 251 0.52 -7.62 16.17
CA LYS A 251 -0.88 -8.07 16.11
C LYS A 251 -1.17 -9.13 15.04
N ALA A 252 -0.43 -9.10 13.94
CA ALA A 252 -0.60 -10.05 12.83
C ALA A 252 0.45 -11.17 12.83
N TYR A 253 1.23 -11.29 13.90
CA TYR A 253 2.24 -12.31 14.02
C TYR A 253 1.56 -13.64 14.40
N PRO A 254 1.77 -14.71 13.62
CA PRO A 254 1.17 -16.01 13.91
C PRO A 254 1.93 -16.71 15.04
N TYR A 255 1.57 -16.39 16.27
CA TYR A 255 2.14 -17.03 17.46
C TYR A 255 1.60 -18.46 17.65
N SER A 256 2.44 -19.33 18.22
CA SER A 256 1.97 -20.60 18.77
C SER A 256 1.29 -20.36 20.12
N ALA A 257 0.64 -21.39 20.69
CA ALA A 257 -0.05 -21.22 21.98
C ALA A 257 0.93 -20.79 23.09
N ASP A 258 2.12 -21.41 23.10
CA ASP A 258 3.09 -21.29 24.19
C ASP A 258 4.26 -20.36 23.87
N ASN A 259 4.47 -19.97 22.61
CA ASN A 259 5.56 -19.07 22.19
C ASN A 259 5.02 -17.84 21.45
N PRO A 260 5.76 -16.73 21.38
CA PRO A 260 6.98 -16.44 22.14
C PRO A 260 6.69 -16.26 23.64
N ASN A 261 7.60 -16.71 24.50
CA ASN A 261 7.41 -16.72 25.96
C ASN A 261 8.56 -16.11 26.78
N SER A 262 9.62 -15.60 26.15
CA SER A 262 10.65 -14.92 26.94
C SER A 262 10.09 -13.69 27.62
N ASP A 263 10.42 -13.57 28.90
CA ASP A 263 10.11 -12.44 29.78
C ASP A 263 11.36 -11.66 30.18
N VAL A 264 12.52 -12.00 29.59
CA VAL A 264 13.80 -11.33 29.78
C VAL A 264 14.22 -10.58 28.52
N PRO A 265 14.93 -9.44 28.62
CA PRO A 265 15.51 -8.75 27.49
C PRO A 265 16.53 -9.60 26.75
N GLY A 266 16.67 -9.36 25.44
CA GLY A 266 17.68 -10.01 24.63
C GLY A 266 17.21 -11.23 23.87
N CYS A 267 15.89 -11.41 23.69
CA CYS A 267 15.31 -12.38 22.78
C CYS A 267 14.64 -11.64 21.62
N ALA A 268 14.82 -12.14 20.39
CA ALA A 268 14.28 -11.51 19.20
C ALA A 268 13.34 -12.43 18.44
N LEU A 269 12.34 -11.84 17.79
CA LEU A 269 11.33 -12.56 17.02
C LEU A 269 11.86 -13.09 15.68
N TYR A 270 11.40 -14.27 15.31
CA TYR A 270 11.75 -14.88 14.03
C TYR A 270 10.69 -15.89 13.56
N PHE A 271 10.72 -16.23 12.28
CA PHE A 271 9.93 -17.33 11.73
C PHE A 271 10.58 -18.69 12.03
N TYR A 272 9.87 -19.54 12.76
CA TYR A 272 10.38 -20.81 13.28
C TYR A 272 10.27 -21.98 12.29
N GLU A 273 9.14 -22.23 11.65
CA GLU A 273 8.94 -23.50 10.89
C GLU A 273 8.37 -23.30 9.48
N PHE A 274 9.23 -23.14 8.49
CA PHE A 274 8.77 -23.16 7.10
C PHE A 274 8.38 -24.59 6.67
N PRO A 275 7.36 -24.76 5.80
CA PRO A 275 6.71 -23.73 4.99
C PRO A 275 5.54 -23.00 5.65
N ASN A 276 5.16 -23.31 6.90
CA ASN A 276 4.05 -22.67 7.60
C ASN A 276 4.54 -22.01 8.89
N PRO A 277 5.38 -20.96 8.79
CA PRO A 277 6.11 -20.47 9.94
C PRO A 277 5.18 -19.81 10.95
N VAL A 278 5.26 -20.29 12.20
CA VAL A 278 4.85 -19.51 13.36
C VAL A 278 5.97 -18.57 13.78
N VAL A 279 5.63 -17.53 14.54
CA VAL A 279 6.62 -16.66 15.17
C VAL A 279 6.99 -17.21 16.54
N ASP A 280 8.28 -17.29 16.77
CA ASP A 280 8.92 -17.66 18.03
C ASP A 280 9.99 -16.61 18.37
N ASP A 281 10.59 -16.74 19.55
CA ASP A 281 11.65 -15.85 20.00
C ASP A 281 12.89 -16.60 20.48
N PHE A 282 14.06 -16.01 20.25
CA PHE A 282 15.33 -16.64 20.60
C PHE A 282 16.37 -15.60 20.99
N TYR A 283 17.32 -16.02 21.83
CA TYR A 283 18.41 -15.16 22.28
C TYR A 283 19.13 -14.47 21.11
N ASN A 284 19.22 -13.15 21.19
CA ASN A 284 19.68 -12.28 20.12
C ASN A 284 21.20 -11.98 20.18
N TYR A 285 21.91 -12.56 21.14
CA TYR A 285 23.35 -12.39 21.35
C TYR A 285 24.22 -13.45 20.63
N ASN A 286 25.48 -13.08 20.40
CA ASN A 286 26.44 -13.63 19.43
C ASN A 286 26.72 -15.16 19.42
N SER A 287 26.27 -15.94 20.40
CA SER A 287 26.75 -17.32 20.58
C SER A 287 26.04 -18.37 19.73
N PHE A 288 24.91 -18.06 19.08
CA PHE A 288 24.10 -19.05 18.36
C PHE A 288 23.79 -18.60 16.92
N LEU A 289 24.80 -18.69 16.05
CA LEU A 289 24.64 -18.46 14.60
C LEU A 289 23.97 -19.67 13.91
N SER A 290 24.14 -20.86 14.49
CA SER A 290 23.42 -22.08 14.16
C SER A 290 23.26 -22.94 15.42
N TYR A 291 22.06 -23.43 15.70
CA TYR A 291 21.79 -24.32 16.84
C TYR A 291 21.00 -25.52 16.36
N GLY A 292 21.40 -26.73 16.72
CA GLY A 292 20.64 -27.96 16.39
C GLY A 292 20.42 -28.20 14.89
N GLY A 293 21.24 -27.61 14.00
CA GLY A 293 21.05 -27.68 12.54
C GLY A 293 20.20 -26.54 11.95
N TYR A 294 19.71 -25.61 12.78
CA TYR A 294 18.96 -24.43 12.34
C TYR A 294 19.88 -23.28 11.93
N CYS A 295 19.43 -22.47 10.97
CA CYS A 295 20.13 -21.31 10.45
C CYS A 295 19.24 -20.09 10.37
N TRP A 296 19.58 -19.03 11.10
CA TRP A 296 19.02 -17.70 10.88
C TRP A 296 19.61 -17.10 9.63
N ARG A 297 18.94 -17.37 8.51
CA ARG A 297 19.47 -17.21 7.16
C ARG A 297 19.28 -15.79 6.63
N GLY A 298 18.35 -15.04 7.20
CA GLY A 298 18.04 -13.70 6.72
C GLY A 298 17.11 -12.93 7.64
N ALA A 299 16.58 -11.84 7.09
CA ALA A 299 15.75 -10.86 7.75
C ALA A 299 14.56 -10.48 6.85
N ALA A 300 13.39 -10.33 7.45
CA ALA A 300 12.31 -9.58 6.83
C ALA A 300 12.64 -8.08 6.93
N CYS A 301 12.67 -7.41 5.78
CA CYS A 301 13.01 -5.99 5.69
C CYS A 301 11.89 -5.18 5.07
N ARG A 302 11.60 -4.02 5.67
CA ARG A 302 10.89 -2.90 5.04
C ARG A 302 11.92 -1.99 4.41
N LEU A 303 11.89 -1.85 3.09
CA LEU A 303 12.80 -1.01 2.32
C LEU A 303 12.13 0.32 1.95
N ASP A 304 12.96 1.33 1.74
CA ASP A 304 12.52 2.65 1.30
C ASP A 304 12.03 2.60 -0.15
N ILE A 305 10.83 3.12 -0.37
CA ILE A 305 10.27 3.34 -1.70
C ILE A 305 10.87 4.63 -2.29
N LYS A 306 11.23 4.62 -3.58
CA LYS A 306 11.86 5.77 -4.23
C LYS A 306 10.90 6.45 -5.20
N ILE A 307 10.94 7.77 -5.25
CA ILE A 307 10.33 8.54 -6.35
C ILE A 307 11.25 8.36 -7.58
N VAL A 308 10.65 8.02 -8.73
CA VAL A 308 11.35 7.82 -10.01
C VAL A 308 10.80 8.73 -11.10
#